data_AF-A0A2T4C5I9-F1
#
_entry.id   AF-A0A2T4C5I9-F1
#
_cell.length_a   1.000
_cell.length_b   1.000
_cell.length_c   1.000
_cell.angle_alpha   90.00
_cell.angle_beta   90.00
_cell.angle_gamma   90.00
#
_symmetry.space_group_name_H-M   'P 1'
#
loop_
_entity.id
_entity.type
_entity.pdbx_description
1 polymer ?
#
loop_
_entity_poly.entity_id
_entity_poly.type
_entity_poly.pdbx_seq_one_letter_code
_entity_poly.pdbx_strand_id
1 'polypeptide(L)'
;MSNRNSDTVQADARRFLDERGSSAALAPNGLNPATIMEKAVKDRIVDSYFYKEQCFALNEADIVDRVVEHVSFIGGTHGASQKPSPFLCLAFKLLELAPSDAILHEYLSFGGEHFKYLRALACFYVRLTRQAKDVYLTLEPFLEDRRKLRRKARTGTTLTFVDEFVDDLLTKDRVCATSLWKMPKRETLEDLEILEPRVSPLGDLEDLLEEDEEEEKDRERENGDDRDEANGEREESGEVSDRGGMDVDRDEERRSRSRSP
;
A
#
# COMPACT_ATOMS: atom_id res chain seq x y z
N MET A 1 -17.78 40.93 6.05
CA MET A 1 -18.52 39.97 5.18
C MET A 1 -17.94 38.55 5.19
N SER A 2 -16.89 38.25 6.00
CA SER A 2 -16.20 36.95 6.01
C SER A 2 -16.83 35.85 6.88
N ASN A 3 -17.70 36.17 7.85
CA ASN A 3 -18.23 35.17 8.80
C ASN A 3 -19.29 34.24 8.21
N ARG A 4 -20.10 34.70 7.25
CA ARG A 4 -21.22 33.90 6.73
C ARG A 4 -20.75 32.62 6.02
N ASN A 5 -19.66 32.70 5.24
CA ASN A 5 -19.11 31.52 4.55
C ASN A 5 -18.42 30.55 5.51
N SER A 6 -17.80 31.06 6.58
CA SER A 6 -17.18 30.19 7.58
C SER A 6 -18.23 29.41 8.37
N ASP A 7 -19.33 30.07 8.73
CA ASP A 7 -20.42 29.45 9.47
C ASP A 7 -21.14 28.38 8.63
N THR A 8 -21.31 28.60 7.32
CA THR A 8 -21.92 27.60 6.41
C THR A 8 -21.04 26.37 6.24
N VAL A 9 -19.72 26.54 6.01
CA VAL A 9 -18.81 25.39 5.86
C VAL A 9 -18.76 24.54 7.14
N GLN A 10 -18.73 25.17 8.30
CA GLN A 10 -18.79 24.45 9.57
C GLN A 10 -20.15 23.77 9.80
N ALA A 11 -21.24 24.39 9.34
CA ALA A 11 -22.57 23.78 9.40
C ALA A 11 -22.67 22.56 8.49
N ASP A 12 -22.12 22.60 7.27
CA ASP A 12 -22.12 21.47 6.34
C ASP A 12 -21.28 20.30 6.86
N ALA A 13 -20.08 20.56 7.38
CA ALA A 13 -19.25 19.52 8.02
C ALA A 13 -19.93 18.92 9.26
N ARG A 14 -20.59 19.74 10.09
CA ARG A 14 -21.37 19.24 11.24
C ARG A 14 -22.57 18.42 10.79
N ARG A 15 -23.23 18.82 9.71
CA ARG A 15 -24.36 18.08 9.13
C ARG A 15 -23.93 16.73 8.57
N PHE A 16 -22.75 16.65 7.95
CA PHE A 16 -22.18 15.38 7.49
C PHE A 16 -21.90 14.41 8.66
N LEU A 17 -21.44 14.94 9.80
CA LEU A 17 -21.17 14.16 11.00
C LEU A 17 -22.44 13.81 11.81
N ASP A 18 -23.57 14.48 11.57
CA ASP A 18 -24.83 14.20 12.27
C ASP A 18 -25.53 12.99 11.63
N GLU A 19 -25.36 11.83 12.26
CA GLU A 19 -25.92 10.56 11.82
C GLU A 19 -27.45 10.50 11.95
N ARG A 20 -28.09 11.49 12.57
CA ARG A 20 -29.55 11.55 12.76
C ARG A 20 -30.24 12.05 11.50
N GLY A 21 -30.62 11.11 10.64
CA GLY A 21 -31.44 11.38 9.45
C GLY A 21 -30.64 11.96 8.29
N SER A 22 -29.43 11.42 8.03
CA SER A 22 -28.56 11.92 6.98
C SER A 22 -29.27 11.91 5.62
N SER A 23 -29.47 13.08 5.03
CA SER A 23 -29.87 13.24 3.63
C SER A 23 -28.68 13.08 2.66
N ALA A 24 -27.57 12.53 3.13
CA ALA A 24 -26.36 12.35 2.34
C ALA A 24 -26.58 11.22 1.32
N ALA A 25 -26.13 11.43 0.08
CA ALA A 25 -26.16 10.39 -0.93
C ALA A 25 -25.33 9.19 -0.45
N LEU A 26 -25.86 7.99 -0.64
CA LEU A 26 -25.10 6.76 -0.36
C LEU A 26 -23.93 6.67 -1.34
N ALA A 27 -22.83 6.08 -0.89
CA ALA A 27 -21.75 5.68 -1.77
C ALA A 27 -22.26 4.62 -2.77
N PRO A 28 -21.61 4.43 -3.94
CA PRO A 28 -22.03 3.44 -4.93
C PRO A 28 -22.10 1.98 -4.44
N ASN A 29 -21.39 1.65 -3.36
CA ASN A 29 -21.52 0.37 -2.66
C ASN A 29 -22.69 0.27 -1.68
N GLY A 30 -23.53 1.31 -1.59
CA GLY A 30 -24.70 1.39 -0.71
C GLY A 30 -24.40 1.80 0.74
N LEU A 31 -23.13 2.06 1.09
CA LEU A 31 -22.76 2.50 2.43
C LEU A 31 -22.95 4.01 2.60
N ASN A 32 -23.28 4.44 3.80
CA ASN A 32 -23.29 5.86 4.13
C ASN A 32 -21.84 6.37 4.27
N PRO A 33 -21.37 7.34 3.46
CA PRO A 33 -20.01 7.86 3.53
C PRO A 33 -19.60 8.34 4.92
N ALA A 34 -20.53 8.88 5.70
CA ALA A 34 -20.28 9.36 7.05
C ALA A 34 -19.95 8.23 8.03
N THR A 35 -20.33 6.98 7.75
CA THR A 35 -20.12 5.84 8.66
C THR A 35 -19.08 4.84 8.15
N ILE A 36 -18.46 5.09 7.00
CA ILE A 36 -17.41 4.21 6.44
C ILE A 36 -16.19 4.14 7.37
N MET A 37 -15.80 5.28 7.96
CA MET A 37 -14.70 5.34 8.93
C MET A 37 -15.22 5.22 10.36
N GLU A 38 -14.47 4.53 11.22
CA GLU A 38 -14.86 4.30 12.61
C GLU A 38 -15.01 5.63 13.37
N LYS A 39 -16.03 5.74 14.22
CA LYS A 39 -16.32 6.97 14.98
C LYS A 39 -15.09 7.50 15.73
N ALA A 40 -14.33 6.62 16.39
CA ALA A 40 -13.12 7.01 17.12
C ALA A 40 -12.05 7.62 16.21
N VAL A 41 -11.97 7.19 14.95
CA VAL A 41 -11.05 7.75 13.96
C VAL A 41 -11.56 9.09 13.46
N LYS A 42 -12.86 9.20 13.14
CA LYS A 42 -13.52 10.46 12.74
C LYS A 42 -13.30 11.55 13.78
N ASP A 43 -13.58 11.26 15.06
CA ASP A 43 -13.41 12.20 16.17
C ASP A 43 -11.96 12.73 16.24
N ARG A 44 -10.97 11.86 16.01
CA ARG A 44 -9.55 12.25 15.97
C ARG A 44 -9.20 13.10 14.75
N ILE A 45 -9.79 12.81 13.59
CA ILE A 45 -9.59 13.58 12.36
C ILE A 45 -10.13 14.99 12.54
N VAL A 46 -11.40 15.12 12.93
CA VAL A 46 -12.08 16.42 13.04
C VAL A 46 -11.45 17.29 14.12
N ASP A 47 -10.88 16.70 15.17
CA ASP A 47 -10.15 17.42 16.20
C ASP A 47 -8.70 17.74 15.87
N SER A 48 -8.15 17.14 14.82
CA SER A 48 -6.76 17.36 14.43
C SER A 48 -6.54 18.77 13.89
N TYR A 49 -5.38 19.34 14.22
CA TYR A 49 -4.95 20.63 13.68
C TYR A 49 -4.92 20.64 12.15
N PHE A 50 -4.45 19.55 11.54
CA PHE A 50 -4.40 19.43 10.08
C PHE A 50 -5.79 19.56 9.46
N TYR A 51 -6.80 18.89 10.01
CA TYR A 51 -8.15 18.95 9.47
C TYR A 51 -8.77 20.35 9.59
N LYS A 52 -8.61 20.98 10.76
CA LYS A 52 -9.19 22.30 11.05
C LYS A 52 -8.58 23.41 10.19
N GLU A 53 -7.30 23.31 9.84
CA GLU A 53 -6.58 24.36 9.10
C GLU A 53 -6.46 24.06 7.61
N GLN A 54 -6.11 22.81 7.26
CA GLN A 54 -5.78 22.43 5.89
C GLN A 54 -6.94 21.79 5.15
N CYS A 55 -7.92 21.19 5.86
CA CYS A 55 -9.12 20.60 5.24
C CYS A 55 -10.36 21.50 5.30
N PHE A 56 -10.20 22.74 5.76
CA PHE A 56 -11.29 23.70 5.83
C PHE A 56 -11.65 24.23 4.44
N ALA A 57 -12.93 24.17 4.08
CA ALA A 57 -13.48 24.70 2.84
C ALA A 57 -12.76 24.23 1.55
N LEU A 58 -12.15 23.03 1.56
CA LEU A 58 -11.51 22.46 0.36
C LEU A 58 -12.55 22.06 -0.68
N ASN A 59 -12.23 22.36 -1.94
CA ASN A 59 -12.85 21.75 -3.11
C ASN A 59 -11.99 20.55 -3.60
N GLU A 60 -12.44 19.90 -4.68
CA GLU A 60 -11.72 18.78 -5.29
C GLU A 60 -10.34 19.18 -5.81
N ALA A 61 -10.20 20.29 -6.53
CA ALA A 61 -8.89 20.74 -7.03
C ALA A 61 -7.89 20.99 -5.89
N ASP A 62 -8.34 21.60 -4.78
CA ASP A 62 -7.49 21.88 -3.63
C ASP A 62 -6.96 20.58 -2.98
N ILE A 63 -7.65 19.45 -3.13
CA ILE A 63 -7.15 18.15 -2.62
C ILE A 63 -5.80 17.82 -3.25
N VAL A 64 -5.62 18.09 -4.55
CA VAL A 64 -4.35 17.83 -5.25
C VAL A 64 -3.23 18.61 -4.59
N ASP A 65 -3.43 19.92 -4.38
CA ASP A 65 -2.43 20.79 -3.74
C ASP A 65 -2.10 20.29 -2.32
N ARG A 66 -3.13 19.97 -1.52
CA ARG A 66 -2.93 19.46 -0.15
C ARG A 66 -2.22 18.11 -0.11
N VAL A 67 -2.46 17.24 -1.08
CA VAL A 67 -1.73 15.98 -1.20
C VAL A 67 -0.25 16.26 -1.46
N VAL A 68 0.06 17.11 -2.43
CA VAL A 68 1.44 17.45 -2.80
C VAL A 68 2.19 18.12 -1.66
N GLU A 69 1.56 19.07 -0.98
CA GLU A 69 2.19 19.84 0.09
C GLU A 69 2.39 19.06 1.40
N HIS A 70 1.44 18.19 1.75
CA HIS A 70 1.36 17.65 3.12
C HIS A 70 1.44 16.14 3.24
N VAL A 71 1.18 15.39 2.17
CA VAL A 71 1.21 13.93 2.21
C VAL A 71 2.59 13.41 1.85
N SER A 72 3.34 13.03 2.88
CA SER A 72 4.70 12.49 2.76
C SER A 72 4.79 10.99 3.07
N PHE A 73 3.70 10.39 3.51
CA PHE A 73 3.55 8.97 3.84
C PHE A 73 2.08 8.57 3.81
N ILE A 74 1.81 7.30 3.52
CA ILE A 74 0.51 6.66 3.72
C ILE A 74 0.42 6.14 5.16
N GLY A 75 -0.75 6.19 5.78
CA GLY A 75 -0.94 5.64 7.11
C GLY A 75 -2.24 6.08 7.75
N GLY A 76 -2.59 5.43 8.85
CA GLY A 76 -3.76 5.78 9.66
C GLY A 76 -3.43 6.76 10.77
N THR A 77 -3.81 6.39 12.00
CA THR A 77 -3.36 7.07 13.22
C THR A 77 -1.99 6.56 13.66
N HIS A 78 -1.14 7.45 14.18
CA HIS A 78 0.22 7.11 14.59
C HIS A 78 0.65 7.77 15.90
N GLY A 79 1.66 7.18 16.56
CA GLY A 79 2.21 7.68 17.83
C GLY A 79 1.30 7.42 19.03
N ALA A 80 1.82 7.74 20.22
CA ALA A 80 1.11 7.55 21.49
C ALA A 80 -0.19 8.37 21.57
N SER A 81 -0.19 9.56 20.97
CA SER A 81 -1.37 10.44 20.92
C SER A 81 -2.41 10.04 19.87
N GLN A 82 -2.19 8.96 19.10
CA GLN A 82 -3.09 8.51 18.02
C GLN A 82 -3.43 9.63 17.03
N LYS A 83 -2.41 10.40 16.63
CA LYS A 83 -2.58 11.51 15.68
C LYS A 83 -2.93 10.96 14.30
N PRO A 84 -4.00 11.42 13.64
CA PRO A 84 -4.32 11.01 12.27
C PRO A 84 -3.29 11.58 11.29
N SER A 85 -2.96 10.82 10.26
CA SER A 85 -2.09 11.27 9.18
C SER A 85 -2.80 12.28 8.27
N PRO A 86 -2.06 13.17 7.57
CA PRO A 86 -2.63 14.01 6.52
C PRO A 86 -3.36 13.19 5.45
N PHE A 87 -2.80 12.03 5.06
CA PHE A 87 -3.41 11.09 4.12
C PHE A 87 -4.81 10.66 4.57
N LEU A 88 -4.96 10.28 5.85
CA LEU A 88 -6.23 9.84 6.41
C LEU A 88 -7.24 10.99 6.51
N CYS A 89 -6.78 12.19 6.87
CA CYS A 89 -7.62 13.38 6.92
C CYS A 89 -8.17 13.76 5.54
N LEU A 90 -7.35 13.68 4.49
CA LEU A 90 -7.79 13.94 3.11
C LEU A 90 -8.70 12.84 2.58
N ALA A 91 -8.47 11.57 2.96
CA ALA A 91 -9.39 10.48 2.62
C ALA A 91 -10.78 10.70 3.22
N PHE A 92 -10.84 11.11 4.50
CA PHE A 92 -12.10 11.51 5.13
C PHE A 92 -12.73 12.71 4.44
N LYS A 93 -11.92 13.70 4.03
CA LYS A 93 -12.43 14.87 3.29
C LYS A 93 -13.04 14.49 1.94
N LEU A 94 -12.46 13.53 1.21
CA LEU A 94 -13.05 13.00 -0.01
C LEU A 94 -14.39 12.28 0.23
N LEU A 95 -14.58 11.66 1.41
CA LEU A 95 -15.88 11.09 1.78
C LEU A 95 -16.94 12.18 2.01
N GLU A 96 -16.54 13.35 2.53
CA GLU A 96 -17.43 14.52 2.63
C GLU A 96 -17.76 15.11 1.26
N LEU A 97 -16.77 15.23 0.38
CA LEU A 97 -16.93 15.85 -0.94
C LEU A 97 -17.68 14.97 -1.94
N ALA A 98 -17.55 13.64 -1.81
CA ALA A 98 -18.15 12.65 -2.70
C ALA A 98 -17.88 12.96 -4.21
N PRO A 99 -16.60 13.03 -4.64
CA PRO A 99 -16.24 13.38 -6.01
C PRO A 99 -16.84 12.41 -7.03
N SER A 100 -17.07 12.94 -8.24
CA SER A 100 -17.56 12.17 -9.38
C SER A 100 -16.48 11.22 -9.95
N ASP A 101 -16.90 10.23 -10.73
CA ASP A 101 -15.98 9.28 -11.37
C ASP A 101 -14.99 9.96 -12.31
N ALA A 102 -15.36 11.08 -12.95
CA ALA A 102 -14.45 11.85 -13.80
C ALA A 102 -13.27 12.42 -13.01
N ILE A 103 -13.53 12.96 -11.81
CA ILE A 103 -12.50 13.50 -10.93
C ILE A 103 -11.60 12.38 -10.39
N LEU A 104 -12.21 11.25 -10.01
CA LEU A 104 -11.44 10.10 -9.54
C LEU A 104 -10.54 9.52 -10.64
N HIS A 105 -11.04 9.45 -11.87
CA HIS A 105 -10.25 9.03 -13.01
C HIS A 105 -9.03 9.95 -13.19
N GLU A 106 -9.23 11.27 -13.15
CA GLU A 106 -8.15 12.26 -13.24
C GLU A 106 -7.10 12.10 -12.12
N TYR A 107 -7.53 11.82 -10.88
CA TYR A 107 -6.62 11.56 -9.76
C TYR A 107 -5.81 10.27 -9.91
N LEU A 108 -6.39 9.25 -10.53
CA LEU A 108 -5.75 7.95 -10.73
C LEU A 108 -4.78 7.96 -11.92
N SER A 109 -5.21 8.56 -13.03
CA SER A 109 -4.43 8.69 -14.26
C SER A 109 -3.44 9.85 -14.14
N PHE A 110 -3.75 11.00 -14.73
CA PHE A 110 -2.84 12.15 -14.87
C PHE A 110 -2.26 12.60 -13.53
N GLY A 111 -3.11 12.85 -12.53
CA GLY A 111 -2.66 13.24 -11.19
C GLY A 111 -1.81 12.17 -10.52
N GLY A 112 -2.16 10.90 -10.72
CA GLY A 112 -1.49 9.77 -10.11
C GLY A 112 -0.14 9.45 -10.72
N GLU A 113 0.07 9.74 -12.00
CA GLU A 113 1.35 9.59 -12.71
C GLU A 113 2.39 10.56 -12.14
N HIS A 114 2.00 11.82 -11.91
CA HIS A 114 2.87 12.83 -11.33
C HIS A 114 3.02 12.69 -9.81
N PHE A 115 1.93 12.36 -9.10
CA PHE A 115 1.88 12.35 -7.65
C PHE A 115 1.43 10.99 -7.11
N LYS A 116 2.39 10.13 -6.77
CA LYS A 116 2.15 8.78 -6.24
C LYS A 116 1.25 8.72 -4.99
N TYR A 117 1.27 9.76 -4.13
CA TYR A 117 0.38 9.82 -2.96
C TYR A 117 -1.05 10.20 -3.33
N LEU A 118 -1.26 10.92 -4.44
CA LEU A 118 -2.59 11.21 -4.97
C LEU A 118 -3.21 9.93 -5.54
N ARG A 119 -2.42 9.15 -6.29
CA ARG A 119 -2.83 7.81 -6.74
C ARG A 119 -3.23 6.93 -5.56
N ALA A 120 -2.37 6.81 -4.55
CA ALA A 120 -2.66 6.03 -3.36
C ALA A 120 -3.94 6.50 -2.64
N LEU A 121 -4.17 7.81 -2.58
CA LEU A 121 -5.37 8.38 -1.96
C LEU A 121 -6.63 8.03 -2.74
N ALA A 122 -6.58 8.16 -4.08
CA ALA A 122 -7.69 7.82 -4.95
C ALA A 122 -7.98 6.32 -4.93
N CYS A 123 -6.96 5.45 -4.96
CA CYS A 123 -7.12 4.00 -4.82
C CYS A 123 -7.81 3.63 -3.50
N PHE A 124 -7.38 4.27 -2.40
CA PHE A 124 -8.00 4.07 -1.09
C PHE A 124 -9.46 4.52 -1.07
N TYR A 125 -9.77 5.68 -1.66
CA TYR A 125 -11.14 6.18 -1.74
C TYR A 125 -12.06 5.28 -2.60
N VAL A 126 -11.57 4.81 -3.74
CA VAL A 126 -12.29 3.86 -4.60
C VAL A 126 -12.60 2.57 -3.82
N ARG A 127 -11.61 2.01 -3.12
CA ARG A 127 -11.80 0.80 -2.30
C ARG A 127 -12.88 0.96 -1.22
N LEU A 128 -13.01 2.15 -0.66
CA LEU A 128 -13.98 2.45 0.38
C LEU A 128 -15.41 2.62 -0.14
N THR A 129 -15.59 3.12 -1.37
CA THR A 129 -16.89 3.62 -1.84
C THR A 129 -17.50 2.88 -3.03
N ARG A 130 -16.69 2.20 -3.85
CA ARG A 130 -17.14 1.52 -5.08
C ARG A 130 -17.50 0.06 -4.83
N GLN A 131 -18.27 -0.52 -5.75
CA GLN A 131 -18.67 -1.93 -5.71
C GLN A 131 -17.47 -2.84 -6.01
N ALA A 132 -17.54 -4.09 -5.58
CA ALA A 132 -16.40 -5.01 -5.70
C ALA A 132 -15.88 -5.13 -7.14
N LYS A 133 -16.78 -5.26 -8.13
CA LYS A 133 -16.42 -5.30 -9.56
C LYS A 133 -15.58 -4.09 -9.97
N ASP A 134 -16.08 -2.89 -9.71
CA ASP A 134 -15.42 -1.64 -10.11
C ASP A 134 -14.10 -1.44 -9.36
N VAL A 135 -14.02 -1.90 -8.11
CA VAL A 135 -12.78 -1.86 -7.32
C VAL A 135 -11.70 -2.70 -8.00
N TYR A 136 -11.99 -3.96 -8.35
CA TYR A 136 -11.01 -4.81 -9.03
C TYR A 136 -10.58 -4.20 -10.37
N LEU A 137 -11.54 -3.83 -11.23
CA LEU A 137 -11.24 -3.26 -12.55
C LEU A 137 -10.42 -1.96 -12.48
N THR A 138 -10.67 -1.13 -11.46
CA THR A 138 -9.98 0.16 -11.31
C THR A 138 -8.60 -0.01 -10.66
N LEU A 139 -8.46 -0.92 -9.69
CA LEU A 139 -7.24 -1.02 -8.90
C LEU A 139 -6.18 -1.94 -9.50
N GLU A 140 -6.57 -3.03 -10.16
CA GLU A 140 -5.64 -4.03 -10.68
C GLU A 140 -4.59 -3.50 -11.67
N PRO A 141 -4.89 -2.53 -12.55
CA PRO A 141 -3.87 -1.94 -13.41
C PRO A 141 -2.72 -1.30 -12.62
N PHE A 142 -2.96 -0.88 -11.37
CA PHE A 142 -1.94 -0.26 -10.52
C PHE A 142 -1.08 -1.26 -9.75
N LEU A 143 -1.31 -2.56 -9.90
CA LEU A 143 -0.37 -3.60 -9.43
C LEU A 143 0.95 -3.60 -10.21
N GLU A 144 1.01 -2.91 -11.36
CA GLU A 144 2.25 -2.67 -12.11
C GLU A 144 3.07 -1.49 -11.53
N ASP A 145 2.47 -0.66 -10.68
CA ASP A 145 3.11 0.56 -10.17
C ASP A 145 4.12 0.26 -9.05
N ARG A 146 5.38 0.14 -9.41
CA ARG A 146 6.49 -0.18 -8.48
C ARG A 146 7.09 1.06 -7.80
N ARG A 147 6.38 2.20 -7.74
CA ARG A 147 6.90 3.41 -7.11
C ARG A 147 6.94 3.27 -5.58
N LYS A 148 8.04 3.70 -4.97
CA LYS A 148 8.25 3.65 -3.52
C LYS A 148 7.30 4.58 -2.76
N LEU A 149 6.61 4.04 -1.75
CA LEU A 149 5.83 4.79 -0.77
C LEU A 149 6.43 4.65 0.63
N ARG A 150 6.23 5.67 1.46
CA ARG A 150 6.52 5.59 2.90
C ARG A 150 5.24 5.23 3.61
N ARG A 151 5.24 4.16 4.41
CA ARG A 151 4.11 3.73 5.25
C ARG A 151 4.41 4.05 6.70
N LYS A 152 3.50 4.76 7.36
CA LYS A 152 3.60 5.05 8.79
C LYS A 152 2.66 4.14 9.57
N ALA A 153 3.26 3.19 10.27
CA ALA A 153 2.54 2.33 11.20
C ALA A 153 2.31 3.06 12.54
N ARG A 154 1.72 2.37 13.52
CA ARG A 154 1.53 2.92 14.87
C ARG A 154 2.87 3.34 15.50
N THR A 155 3.92 2.56 15.21
CA THR A 155 5.31 2.78 15.64
C THR A 155 6.24 2.67 14.44
N GLY A 156 6.95 3.75 14.12
CA GLY A 156 7.94 3.77 13.03
C GLY A 156 7.37 4.05 11.64
N THR A 157 8.27 4.06 10.66
CA THR A 157 7.96 4.26 9.24
C THR A 157 8.70 3.21 8.44
N THR A 158 7.99 2.52 7.57
CA THR A 158 8.53 1.46 6.71
C THR A 158 8.47 1.91 5.25
N LEU A 159 9.37 1.39 4.43
CA LEU A 159 9.27 1.48 2.98
C LEU A 159 8.25 0.44 2.51
N THR A 160 7.41 0.82 1.55
CA THR A 160 6.49 -0.05 0.83
C THR A 160 6.39 0.47 -0.61
N PHE A 161 5.57 -0.15 -1.44
CA PHE A 161 5.41 0.22 -2.84
C PHE A 161 3.92 0.46 -3.17
N VAL A 162 3.61 1.02 -4.35
CA VAL A 162 2.22 1.32 -4.73
C VAL A 162 1.46 0.03 -5.00
N ASP A 163 2.04 -0.87 -5.78
CA ASP A 163 1.56 -2.25 -6.00
C ASP A 163 1.26 -3.00 -4.69
N GLU A 164 2.19 -3.03 -3.73
CA GLU A 164 1.96 -3.63 -2.40
C GLU A 164 0.80 -2.96 -1.66
N PHE A 165 0.68 -1.63 -1.77
CA PHE A 165 -0.43 -0.92 -1.14
C PHE A 165 -1.77 -1.22 -1.80
N VAL A 166 -1.80 -1.37 -3.13
CA VAL A 166 -2.99 -1.75 -3.89
C VAL A 166 -3.40 -3.18 -3.57
N ASP A 167 -2.45 -4.11 -3.51
CA ASP A 167 -2.71 -5.48 -3.07
C ASP A 167 -3.27 -5.53 -1.64
N ASP A 168 -2.68 -4.75 -0.72
CA ASP A 168 -3.20 -4.57 0.65
C ASP A 168 -4.67 -4.12 0.66
N LEU A 169 -5.10 -3.27 -0.29
CA LEU A 169 -6.48 -2.81 -0.38
C LEU A 169 -7.42 -3.91 -0.89
N LEU A 170 -6.96 -4.79 -1.78
CA LEU A 170 -7.76 -5.86 -2.35
C LEU A 170 -7.89 -7.06 -1.39
N THR A 171 -6.83 -7.37 -0.64
CA THR A 171 -6.74 -8.62 0.14
C THR A 171 -6.98 -8.45 1.64
N LYS A 172 -6.66 -7.29 2.23
CA LYS A 172 -6.74 -7.10 3.69
C LYS A 172 -8.08 -6.50 4.12
N ASP A 173 -8.52 -6.89 5.30
CA ASP A 173 -9.75 -6.36 5.91
C ASP A 173 -9.57 -4.94 6.49
N ARG A 174 -8.33 -4.51 6.76
CA ARG A 174 -8.05 -3.25 7.46
C ARG A 174 -6.79 -2.58 6.96
N VAL A 175 -6.94 -1.34 6.47
CA VAL A 175 -5.85 -0.54 5.91
C VAL A 175 -5.94 0.90 6.43
N CYS A 176 -4.79 1.54 6.70
CA CYS A 176 -4.69 2.93 7.18
C CYS A 176 -5.63 3.28 8.36
N ALA A 177 -5.75 2.37 9.33
CA ALA A 177 -6.64 2.50 10.49
C ALA A 177 -8.15 2.53 10.19
N THR A 178 -8.55 2.15 8.98
CA THR A 178 -9.94 2.01 8.55
C THR A 178 -10.25 0.56 8.23
N SER A 179 -11.33 0.05 8.80
CA SER A 179 -11.88 -1.26 8.47
C SER A 179 -12.58 -1.19 7.13
N LEU A 180 -12.12 -1.98 6.17
CA LEU A 180 -12.70 -2.03 4.83
C LEU A 180 -13.98 -2.88 4.84
N TRP A 181 -14.94 -2.54 4.01
CA TRP A 181 -16.13 -3.37 3.84
C TRP A 181 -15.75 -4.68 3.14
N LYS A 182 -16.40 -5.77 3.55
CA LYS A 182 -16.11 -7.12 3.04
C LYS A 182 -16.60 -7.28 1.61
N MET A 183 -15.67 -7.44 0.68
CA MET A 183 -15.97 -7.72 -0.71
C MET A 183 -16.02 -9.24 -0.93
N PRO A 184 -16.82 -9.72 -1.89
CA PRO A 184 -16.65 -11.07 -2.41
C PRO A 184 -15.21 -11.28 -2.90
N LYS A 185 -14.68 -12.49 -2.69
CA LYS A 185 -13.39 -12.88 -3.24
C LYS A 185 -13.45 -12.81 -4.77
N ARG A 186 -12.30 -12.54 -5.38
CA ARG A 186 -12.19 -12.47 -6.83
C ARG A 186 -12.65 -13.77 -7.52
N GLU A 187 -12.22 -14.93 -7.01
CA GLU A 187 -12.64 -16.26 -7.48
C GLU A 187 -14.16 -16.37 -7.61
N THR A 188 -14.91 -15.89 -6.61
CA THR A 188 -16.37 -15.94 -6.63
C THR A 188 -16.98 -15.03 -7.70
N LEU A 189 -16.33 -13.91 -8.03
CA LEU A 189 -16.79 -13.02 -9.09
C LEU A 189 -16.46 -13.56 -10.49
N GLU A 190 -15.37 -14.31 -10.61
CA GLU A 190 -14.99 -15.04 -11.83
C GLU A 190 -15.96 -16.20 -12.08
N ASP A 191 -16.28 -17.00 -11.04
CA ASP A 191 -17.28 -18.08 -11.11
C ASP A 191 -18.68 -17.60 -11.52
N LEU A 192 -19.02 -16.37 -11.15
CA LEU A 192 -20.29 -15.72 -11.48
C LEU A 192 -20.27 -15.01 -12.85
N GLU A 193 -19.17 -15.09 -13.59
CA GLU A 193 -18.95 -14.41 -14.89
C GLU A 193 -19.12 -12.88 -14.80
N ILE A 194 -18.92 -12.30 -13.62
CA ILE A 194 -18.98 -10.85 -13.39
C ILE A 194 -17.64 -10.19 -13.74
N LEU A 195 -16.55 -10.92 -13.51
CA LEU A 195 -15.18 -10.57 -13.84
C LEU A 195 -14.52 -11.67 -14.68
N GLU A 196 -13.66 -11.28 -15.59
CA GLU A 196 -12.79 -12.21 -16.30
C GLU A 196 -11.56 -12.52 -15.44
N PRO A 197 -10.91 -13.69 -15.67
CA PRO A 197 -9.62 -14.00 -15.07
C PRO A 197 -8.63 -12.85 -15.26
N ARG A 198 -7.92 -12.48 -14.21
CA ARG A 198 -6.95 -11.37 -14.28
C ARG A 198 -5.78 -11.76 -15.16
N VAL A 199 -5.57 -11.02 -16.25
CA VAL A 199 -4.36 -11.14 -17.06
C VAL A 199 -3.23 -10.34 -16.39
N SER A 200 -2.14 -11.01 -16.06
CA SER A 200 -0.96 -10.35 -15.50
C SER A 200 -0.15 -9.68 -16.61
N PRO A 201 0.43 -8.48 -16.39
CA PRO A 201 1.34 -7.88 -17.37
C PRO A 201 2.59 -8.74 -17.65
N LEU A 202 2.94 -9.65 -16.73
CA LEU A 202 4.06 -10.58 -16.87
C LEU A 202 3.70 -11.83 -17.69
N GLY A 203 2.48 -11.96 -18.22
CA GLY A 203 2.05 -13.16 -18.93
C GLY A 203 1.59 -14.29 -18.00
N ASP A 204 1.41 -15.48 -18.59
CA ASP A 204 1.03 -16.68 -17.86
C ASP A 204 2.23 -17.25 -17.10
N LEU A 205 1.97 -17.90 -15.96
CA LEU A 205 3.03 -18.44 -15.10
C LEU A 205 3.85 -19.52 -15.80
N GLU A 206 3.23 -20.30 -16.70
CA GLU A 206 3.92 -21.30 -17.51
C GLU A 206 4.93 -20.64 -18.47
N ASP A 207 4.53 -19.58 -19.17
CA ASP A 207 5.41 -18.83 -20.08
C ASP A 207 6.66 -18.29 -19.34
N LEU A 208 6.47 -17.73 -18.13
CA LEU A 208 7.58 -17.23 -17.32
C LEU A 208 8.55 -18.33 -16.86
N LEU A 209 8.03 -19.51 -16.52
CA LEU A 209 8.85 -20.64 -16.11
C LEU A 209 9.64 -21.21 -17.30
N GLU A 210 9.03 -21.22 -18.49
CA GLU A 210 9.73 -21.62 -19.72
C GLU A 210 10.86 -20.64 -20.07
N GLU A 211 10.62 -19.34 -19.99
CA GLU A 211 11.65 -18.30 -20.18
C GLU A 211 12.82 -18.44 -19.18
N ASP A 212 12.52 -18.64 -17.90
CA ASP A 212 13.54 -18.84 -16.86
C ASP A 212 14.37 -20.13 -17.11
N GLU A 213 13.73 -21.22 -17.53
CA GLU A 213 14.43 -22.47 -17.86
C GLU A 213 15.33 -22.33 -19.11
N GLU A 214 14.92 -21.54 -20.10
CA GLU A 214 15.75 -21.26 -21.28
C GLU A 214 16.96 -20.39 -20.90
N GLU A 215 16.77 -19.38 -20.05
CA GLU A 215 17.89 -18.55 -19.54
C GLU A 215 18.90 -19.37 -18.72
N GLU A 216 18.45 -20.30 -17.87
CA GLU A 216 19.35 -21.19 -17.13
C GLU A 216 20.16 -22.09 -18.07
N LYS A 217 19.52 -22.67 -19.10
CA LYS A 217 20.20 -23.51 -20.10
C LYS A 217 21.25 -22.72 -20.89
N ASP A 218 21.02 -21.45 -21.19
CA ASP A 218 21.99 -20.61 -21.88
C ASP A 218 23.16 -20.17 -20.98
N ARG A 219 22.91 -19.89 -19.68
CA ARG A 219 23.99 -19.62 -18.71
C ARG A 219 24.89 -20.84 -18.45
N GLU A 220 24.35 -22.05 -18.54
CA GLU A 220 25.12 -23.29 -18.46
C GLU A 220 25.98 -23.52 -19.71
N ARG A 221 25.49 -23.13 -20.90
CA ARG A 221 26.26 -23.21 -22.16
C ARG A 221 27.41 -22.21 -22.20
N GLU A 222 27.22 -20.98 -21.71
CA GLU A 222 28.28 -19.97 -21.65
C GLU A 222 29.39 -20.29 -20.62
N ASN A 223 29.05 -20.93 -19.49
CA ASN A 223 30.05 -21.37 -18.50
C ASN A 223 30.77 -22.69 -18.85
N GLY A 224 30.30 -23.40 -19.90
CA GLY A 224 30.88 -24.66 -20.35
C GLY A 224 32.10 -24.51 -21.27
N ASP A 225 32.38 -23.30 -21.77
CA ASP A 225 33.37 -23.08 -22.85
C ASP A 225 34.77 -22.62 -22.37
N ASP A 226 34.97 -22.48 -21.04
CA ASP A 226 36.23 -21.98 -20.44
C ASP A 226 37.03 -23.06 -19.66
N ARG A 227 36.93 -24.34 -20.04
CA ARG A 227 37.64 -25.44 -19.34
C ARG A 227 38.45 -26.42 -20.18
N ASP A 228 38.74 -26.14 -21.45
CA ASP A 228 39.48 -27.10 -22.30
C ASP A 228 40.81 -26.59 -22.92
N GLU A 229 41.50 -25.62 -22.30
CA GLU A 229 42.90 -25.32 -22.65
C GLU A 229 43.79 -24.99 -21.45
N ALA A 230 44.26 -26.00 -20.69
CA ALA A 230 45.60 -26.01 -20.08
C ALA A 230 45.92 -27.32 -19.34
N ASN A 231 47.15 -27.83 -19.58
CA ASN A 231 47.89 -28.93 -18.94
C ASN A 231 47.46 -30.36 -19.33
N GLY A 232 48.23 -31.12 -20.12
CA GLY A 232 49.70 -31.10 -20.27
C GLY A 232 50.39 -31.81 -19.09
N GLU A 233 50.48 -33.14 -19.19
CA GLU A 233 51.51 -34.05 -18.65
C GLU A 233 52.08 -33.81 -17.23
N ARG A 234 51.76 -34.71 -16.27
CA ARG A 234 52.80 -35.36 -15.43
C ARG A 234 52.32 -36.62 -14.71
N GLU A 235 53.21 -37.60 -14.69
CA GLU A 235 53.07 -39.02 -14.33
C GLU A 235 52.78 -39.34 -12.86
N GLU A 236 51.99 -40.41 -12.68
CA GLU A 236 52.19 -41.59 -11.81
C GLU A 236 53.12 -41.47 -10.58
N SER A 237 52.56 -41.54 -9.36
CA SER A 237 52.95 -42.52 -8.33
C SER A 237 52.17 -42.37 -7.02
N GLY A 238 51.65 -43.48 -6.48
CA GLY A 238 51.92 -43.84 -5.08
C GLY A 238 50.91 -43.50 -3.97
N GLU A 239 50.07 -44.49 -3.69
CA GLU A 239 49.69 -45.00 -2.36
C GLU A 239 48.66 -44.28 -1.45
N VAL A 240 47.71 -45.13 -1.06
CA VAL A 240 46.63 -44.96 -0.11
C VAL A 240 47.15 -45.35 1.28
N SER A 241 46.91 -44.54 2.31
CA SER A 241 46.82 -45.08 3.68
C SER A 241 45.91 -44.25 4.58
N ASP A 242 44.86 -44.95 5.01
CA ASP A 242 43.93 -44.70 6.10
C ASP A 242 44.60 -44.32 7.44
N ARG A 243 43.99 -43.38 8.18
CA ARG A 243 43.64 -43.52 9.62
C ARG A 243 42.99 -42.25 10.18
N GLY A 244 41.85 -42.46 10.83
CA GLY A 244 41.04 -41.43 11.45
C GLY A 244 41.43 -41.02 12.87
N GLY A 245 40.61 -40.11 13.40
CA GLY A 245 40.36 -39.95 14.83
C GLY A 245 40.74 -38.59 15.43
N MET A 246 39.72 -37.96 16.05
CA MET A 246 39.80 -37.05 17.22
C MET A 246 40.38 -35.64 16.97
N ASP A 247 39.98 -34.56 17.64
CA ASP A 247 39.16 -34.38 18.84
C ASP A 247 38.71 -32.90 18.96
N VAL A 248 37.84 -32.68 19.94
CA VAL A 248 37.04 -31.48 20.25
C VAL A 248 37.81 -30.41 21.06
N ASP A 249 37.29 -29.16 20.99
CA ASP A 249 37.31 -28.06 21.97
C ASP A 249 38.60 -27.30 22.33
N ARG A 250 38.60 -25.97 22.04
CA ARG A 250 39.02 -24.91 22.98
C ARG A 250 38.74 -23.49 22.45
N ASP A 251 37.96 -22.71 23.19
CA ASP A 251 38.52 -21.55 23.92
C ASP A 251 37.43 -20.78 24.68
N GLU A 252 37.52 -20.86 26.01
CA GLU A 252 36.94 -19.90 26.95
C GLU A 252 37.87 -18.68 27.13
N GLU A 253 37.23 -17.58 27.53
CA GLU A 253 37.71 -16.63 28.53
C GLU A 253 38.50 -15.38 28.08
N ARG A 254 37.85 -14.20 28.21
CA ARG A 254 38.17 -13.17 29.24
C ARG A 254 37.63 -11.79 28.86
N ARG A 255 36.85 -11.18 29.77
CA ARG A 255 37.12 -9.83 30.30
C ARG A 255 36.17 -9.50 31.45
N SER A 256 36.72 -9.55 32.65
CA SER A 256 36.20 -8.96 33.87
C SER A 256 36.55 -7.46 33.94
N ARG A 257 35.67 -6.66 34.54
CA ARG A 257 36.03 -5.69 35.60
C ARG A 257 34.79 -5.07 36.25
N SER A 258 34.74 -5.24 37.55
CA SER A 258 33.80 -4.67 38.52
C SER A 258 34.47 -3.56 39.34
N ARG A 259 33.64 -2.65 39.90
CA ARG A 259 33.63 -2.11 41.30
C ARG A 259 32.91 -0.75 41.33
N SER A 260 31.74 -0.61 41.97
CA SER A 260 31.44 -0.42 43.42
C SER A 260 31.41 1.07 43.81
N PRO A 261 30.78 1.50 44.93
CA PRO A 261 30.12 0.76 46.03
C PRO A 261 28.59 0.69 45.94
#